data_AF-A0A7W0LGK3-F1
#
_entry.id   AF-A0A7W0LGK3-F1
#
_cell.length_a   1.000
_cell.length_b   1.000
_cell.length_c   1.000
_cell.angle_alpha   90.00
_cell.angle_beta   90.00
_cell.angle_gamma   90.00
#
_symmetry.space_group_name_H-M   'P 1'
#
loop_
_entity.id
_entity.type
_entity.pdbx_description
1 polymer ?
#
loop_
_entity_poly.entity_id
_entity_poly.type
_entity_poly.pdbx_seq_one_letter_code
_entity_poly.pdbx_strand_id
1 'polypeptide(L)' 'MESSTLSQLLKLSADDRAELAMALWESLSDSERETELALTDAQAAEIDRRWAEHLANPESAVPWSEVRRKLLKNG' A
#
# COMPACT_ATOMS: atom_id res chain seq x y z
N MET A 1 -5.52 4.12 24.95
CA MET A 1 -6.62 3.26 24.47
C MET A 1 -6.24 2.50 23.19
N GLU A 2 -5.22 2.95 22.45
CA GLU A 2 -4.84 2.39 21.14
C GLU A 2 -4.20 0.98 21.14
N SER A 3 -3.31 0.66 22.09
CA SER A 3 -2.53 -0.60 21.98
C SER A 3 -3.35 -1.85 22.30
N SER A 4 -4.36 -1.77 23.17
CA SER A 4 -5.19 -2.92 23.54
C SER A 4 -6.12 -3.34 22.40
N THR A 5 -6.70 -2.38 21.69
CA THR A 5 -7.59 -2.64 20.55
C THR A 5 -6.79 -3.21 19.38
N LEU A 6 -5.68 -2.58 19.00
CA LEU A 6 -4.81 -3.11 17.94
C LEU A 6 -4.31 -4.51 18.28
N SER A 7 -3.93 -4.76 19.54
CA SER A 7 -3.52 -6.11 20.00
C SER A 7 -4.63 -7.14 19.89
N GLN A 8 -5.90 -6.76 20.01
CA GLN A 8 -7.04 -7.66 19.79
C GLN A 8 -7.27 -7.90 18.30
N LEU A 9 -7.23 -6.85 17.47
CA LEU A 9 -7.37 -6.97 16.02
C LEU A 9 -6.28 -7.86 15.40
N LEU A 10 -5.05 -7.79 15.91
CA LEU A 10 -3.94 -8.62 15.44
C LEU A 10 -4.11 -10.12 15.75
N LYS A 11 -5.01 -10.50 16.66
CA LYS A 11 -5.35 -11.91 16.97
C LYS A 11 -6.34 -12.52 15.98
N LEU A 12 -7.01 -11.71 15.17
CA LEU A 12 -7.91 -12.19 14.13
C LEU A 12 -7.13 -12.99 13.07
N SER A 13 -7.86 -13.80 12.29
CA SER A 13 -7.26 -14.50 11.15
C SER A 13 -6.73 -13.50 10.11
N ALA A 14 -5.83 -13.94 9.23
CA ALA A 14 -5.31 -13.07 8.18
C ALA A 14 -6.44 -12.52 7.29
N ASP A 15 -7.43 -13.36 6.99
CA ASP A 15 -8.57 -13.02 6.14
C ASP A 15 -9.47 -11.99 6.83
N ASP A 16 -9.84 -12.20 8.09
CA ASP A 16 -10.65 -11.24 8.86
C ASP A 16 -9.96 -9.88 9.00
N ARG A 17 -8.62 -9.88 9.17
CA ARG A 17 -7.86 -8.63 9.23
C ARG A 17 -7.87 -7.90 7.91
N ALA A 18 -7.75 -8.62 6.79
CA ALA A 18 -7.80 -8.02 5.46
C ALA A 18 -9.19 -7.44 5.17
N GLU A 19 -10.25 -8.18 5.49
CA GLU A 19 -11.63 -7.73 5.35
C GLU A 19 -11.89 -6.48 6.20
N LEU A 20 -11.52 -6.51 7.47
CA LEU A 20 -11.71 -5.37 8.37
C LEU A 20 -10.87 -4.16 7.95
N ALA A 21 -9.62 -4.35 7.52
CA ALA A 21 -8.80 -3.26 7.02
C ALA A 21 -9.45 -2.58 5.80
N MET A 22 -10.01 -3.37 4.89
CA MET A 22 -10.73 -2.84 3.73
C MET A 22 -12.04 -2.14 4.14
N ALA A 23 -12.79 -2.69 5.08
CA ALA A 23 -14.01 -2.07 5.59
C ALA A 23 -13.73 -0.72 6.27
N LEU A 24 -12.65 -0.64 7.07
CA LEU A 24 -12.21 0.60 7.70
C LEU A 24 -11.74 1.61 6.64
N TRP A 25 -10.97 1.16 5.65
CA TRP A 25 -10.57 2.00 4.52
C TRP A 25 -11.78 2.55 3.76
N GLU A 26 -12.76 1.68 3.46
CA GLU A 26 -13.96 2.06 2.73
C GLU A 26 -14.88 2.99 3.53
N SER A 27 -14.78 2.99 4.86
CA SER A 27 -15.57 3.87 5.71
C SER A 27 -15.13 5.34 5.68
N LEU A 28 -13.92 5.62 5.17
CA LEU A 28 -13.41 6.99 5.00
C LEU A 28 -14.08 7.66 3.79
N SER A 29 -14.39 8.95 3.91
CA SER A 29 -14.77 9.80 2.78
C SER A 29 -13.62 10.05 1.83
N ASP A 30 -13.93 10.45 0.59
CA ASP A 30 -12.91 10.77 -0.42
C ASP A 30 -11.93 11.84 0.09
N SER A 31 -12.43 12.89 0.76
CA SER A 31 -11.59 13.95 1.32
C SER A 31 -10.66 13.45 2.44
N GLU A 32 -11.11 12.49 3.25
CA GLU A 32 -10.28 11.89 4.30
C GLU A 32 -9.16 11.03 3.68
N ARG A 33 -9.49 10.24 2.66
CA ARG A 33 -8.49 9.42 1.94
C ARG A 33 -7.46 10.28 1.21
N GLU A 34 -7.90 11.35 0.56
CA GLU A 34 -7.02 12.29 -0.14
C GLU A 34 -6.07 13.02 0.82
N THR A 35 -6.57 13.40 2.01
CA THR A 35 -5.75 14.08 3.02
C THR A 35 -4.68 13.15 3.60
N GLU A 36 -5.05 11.92 3.96
CA GLU A 36 -4.14 10.96 4.59
C GLU A 36 -3.11 10.37 3.63
N LEU A 37 -3.42 10.31 2.32
CA LEU A 37 -2.54 9.75 1.28
C LEU A 37 -2.04 10.80 0.27
N ALA A 38 -1.98 12.07 0.65
CA ALA A 38 -1.50 13.12 -0.23
C ALA A 38 -0.07 12.82 -0.73
N LEU A 39 0.05 12.58 -2.03
CA LEU A 39 1.34 12.39 -2.70
C LEU A 39 2.01 13.76 -2.89
N THR A 40 3.33 13.80 -2.73
CA THR A 40 4.11 14.94 -3.23
C THR A 40 4.09 14.95 -4.76
N ASP A 41 4.25 16.13 -5.38
CA ASP A 41 4.32 16.26 -6.84
C ASP A 41 5.35 15.32 -7.47
N ALA A 42 6.50 15.15 -6.80
CA ALA A 42 7.56 14.26 -7.25
C ALA A 42 7.15 12.77 -7.20
N GLN A 43 6.37 12.36 -6.20
CA GLN A 43 5.86 11.00 -6.10
C GLN A 43 4.79 10.71 -7.15
N ALA A 44 3.86 11.65 -7.36
CA ALA A 44 2.83 11.55 -8.39
C ALA A 44 3.48 11.44 -9.79
N ALA A 45 4.43 12.34 -10.09
CA ALA A 45 5.17 12.32 -11.35
C ALA A 45 5.94 11.01 -11.58
N GLU A 46 6.52 10.41 -10.54
CA GLU A 46 7.22 9.14 -10.66
C GLU A 46 6.25 7.97 -10.91
N ILE A 47 5.06 7.98 -10.30
CA ILE A 47 4.02 6.98 -10.58
C ILE A 47 3.57 7.10 -12.04
N ASP A 48 3.27 8.30 -12.53
CA ASP A 48 2.87 8.54 -13.91
C ASP A 48 3.96 8.09 -14.90
N ARG A 49 5.22 8.41 -14.60
CA ARG A 49 6.37 8.00 -15.42
C ARG A 49 6.48 6.48 -15.51
N ARG A 50 6.38 5.77 -14.38
CA ARG A 50 6.45 4.29 -14.34
C ARG A 50 5.25 3.65 -15.00
N TRP A 51 4.07 4.25 -14.86
CA TRP A 51 2.86 3.76 -15.51
C TRP A 51 2.97 3.85 -17.03
N ALA A 52 3.43 4.99 -17.56
CA ALA A 52 3.69 5.16 -18.99
C ALA A 52 4.76 4.18 -19.51
N GLU A 53 5.83 3.96 -18.75
CA GLU A 53 6.88 2.99 -19.07
C GLU A 53 6.33 1.55 -19.13
N HIS A 54 5.49 1.16 -18.17
CA HIS A 54 4.86 -0.15 -18.14
C HIS A 54 3.85 -0.35 -19.28
N LEU A 55 3.06 0.67 -19.62
CA LEU A 55 2.15 0.61 -20.77
C LEU A 55 2.89 0.45 -22.09
N ALA A 56 4.05 1.10 -22.25
CA ALA A 56 4.89 0.98 -23.44
C ALA A 56 5.66 -0.35 -23.49
N ASN A 57 6.08 -0.87 -22.32
CA ASN A 57 6.78 -2.13 -22.18
C ASN A 57 6.36 -2.84 -20.87
N PRO A 58 5.42 -3.79 -20.94
CA PRO A 58 4.94 -4.49 -19.74
C PRO A 58 6.05 -5.22 -18.95
N GLU A 59 7.09 -5.70 -19.64
CA GLU A 59 8.23 -6.41 -19.05
C GLU A 59 9.25 -5.47 -18.36
N SER A 60 9.03 -4.15 -18.40
CA SER A 60 9.90 -3.17 -17.70
C SER A 60 9.77 -3.25 -16.18
N ALA A 61 8.67 -3.82 -15.67
CA ALA A 61 8.42 -3.92 -14.25
C ALA A 61 9.32 -5.00 -13.59
N VAL A 62 9.89 -4.67 -12.43
CA VAL A 62 10.65 -5.64 -11.63
C VAL A 62 9.66 -6.44 -10.76
N PRO A 63 9.71 -7.78 -10.78
CA PRO A 63 8.84 -8.60 -9.93
C PRO A 63 9.00 -8.25 -8.45
N TRP A 64 7.87 -8.15 -7.73
CA TRP A 64 7.88 -7.81 -6.31
C TRP A 64 8.72 -8.77 -5.47
N SER A 65 8.74 -10.05 -5.81
CA SER A 65 9.59 -11.06 -5.15
C SER A 65 11.08 -10.71 -5.22
N GLU A 66 11.53 -10.14 -6.35
CA GLU A 66 12.91 -9.68 -6.52
C GLU A 66 13.20 -8.42 -5.70
N VAL A 67 12.30 -7.44 -5.73
CA VAL A 67 12.42 -6.21 -4.93
C VAL A 67 12.49 -6.55 -3.44
N ARG A 68 11.56 -7.38 -2.96
CA ARG A 68 11.52 -7.86 -1.57
C ARG A 68 12.80 -8.59 -1.19
N ARG A 69 13.30 -9.47 -2.06
CA ARG A 69 14.56 -10.19 -1.85
C ARG A 69 15.75 -9.22 -1.71
N LYS A 70 15.81 -8.15 -2.51
CA LYS A 70 16.88 -7.15 -2.41
C LYS A 70 16.80 -6.36 -1.10
N LEU A 71 15.60 -5.95 -0.68
CA LEU A 71 15.38 -5.22 0.58
C LEU A 71 15.74 -6.07 1.80
N LEU A 72 15.30 -7.32 1.85
CA LEU A 72 15.55 -8.23 2.98
C LEU A 72 16.97 -8.79 3.04
N LYS A 73 17.74 -8.73 1.94
CA LYS A 73 19.18 -9.09 1.94
C LYS A 73 20.07 -7.98 2.51
N ASN A 74 19.57 -6.75 2.53
CA ASN A 74 20.32 -5.57 2.95
C ASN A 74 19.81 -4.98 4.28
N GLY A 75 18.95 -5.71 5.00
CA GLY A 75 18.39 -5.33 6.30
C GLY A 75 18.85 -6.23 7.43
#